data_AF-A0A7X0Y603-F1
#
_entry.id   AF-A0A7X0Y603-F1
#
_cell.length_a   1.000
_cell.length_b   1.000
_cell.length_c   1.000
_cell.angle_alpha   90.00
_cell.angle_beta   90.00
_cell.angle_gamma   90.00
#
_symmetry.space_group_name_H-M   'P 1'
#
loop_
_entity.id
_entity.type
_entity.pdbx_description
1 polymer ?
#
loop_
_entity_poly.entity_id
_entity_poly.type
_entity_poly.pdbx_seq_one_letter_code
_entity_poly.pdbx_strand_id
1 'polypeptide(L)'
;MSRTEFEGLTEVEKMFIRKEYENKFIHDTTWARNSVYNATVNANRKKNTRMQELHTKKQSKADVEYNENAIQIVEEMEAVQGKSWVDMIYQANGKQKPTREVR
;
A
#
# COMPACT_ATOMS: atom_id res chain seq x y z
N MET A 1 -22.51 -27.46 7.76
CA MET A 1 -22.27 -28.64 6.90
C MET A 1 -22.33 -29.87 7.79
N SER A 2 -23.30 -30.72 7.57
CA SER A 2 -23.39 -32.03 8.24
C SER A 2 -22.35 -32.98 7.65
N ARG A 3 -22.05 -34.07 8.37
CA ARG A 3 -21.10 -35.08 7.90
C ARG A 3 -21.51 -35.67 6.55
N THR A 4 -22.79 -35.96 6.38
CA THR A 4 -23.38 -36.54 5.16
C THR A 4 -23.25 -35.59 3.97
N GLU A 5 -23.45 -34.29 4.18
CA GLU A 5 -23.24 -33.26 3.15
C GLU A 5 -21.77 -33.18 2.71
N PHE A 6 -20.82 -33.29 3.64
CA PHE A 6 -19.39 -33.27 3.33
C PHE A 6 -18.92 -34.53 2.60
N GLU A 7 -19.40 -35.70 3.02
CA GLU A 7 -19.07 -36.99 2.39
C GLU A 7 -19.61 -37.08 0.95
N GLY A 8 -20.73 -36.40 0.66
CA GLY A 8 -21.32 -36.30 -0.68
C GLY A 8 -20.58 -35.40 -1.67
N LEU A 9 -19.56 -34.64 -1.23
CA LEU A 9 -18.74 -33.80 -2.10
C LEU A 9 -17.78 -34.63 -2.95
N THR A 10 -17.44 -34.12 -4.13
CA THR A 10 -16.33 -34.63 -4.93
C THR A 10 -14.99 -34.33 -4.25
N GLU A 11 -13.95 -35.09 -4.58
CA GLU A 11 -12.62 -34.86 -4.01
C GLU A 11 -12.05 -33.48 -4.34
N VAL A 12 -12.39 -32.94 -5.51
CA VAL A 12 -11.97 -31.59 -5.91
C VAL A 12 -12.59 -30.53 -5.00
N GLU A 13 -13.88 -30.63 -4.69
CA GLU A 13 -14.57 -29.71 -3.78
C GLU A 13 -14.02 -29.79 -2.35
N LYS A 14 -13.73 -31.02 -1.87
CA LYS A 14 -13.08 -31.22 -0.58
C LYS A 14 -11.69 -30.58 -0.54
N MET A 15 -10.92 -30.67 -1.63
CA MET A 15 -9.61 -30.00 -1.74
C MET A 15 -9.74 -28.48 -1.65
N PHE A 16 -10.71 -27.87 -2.34
CA PHE A 16 -10.96 -26.42 -2.21
C PHE A 16 -11.29 -26.01 -0.78
N ILE A 17 -12.14 -26.76 -0.08
CA ILE A 17 -12.49 -26.48 1.32
C ILE A 17 -11.25 -26.56 2.22
N ARG A 18 -10.43 -27.61 2.07
CA ARG A 18 -9.18 -27.76 2.83
C ARG A 18 -8.22 -26.61 2.54
N LYS A 19 -8.07 -26.24 1.27
CA LYS A 19 -7.22 -25.14 0.85
C LYS A 19 -7.66 -23.80 1.45
N GLU A 20 -8.96 -23.52 1.43
CA GLU A 20 -9.51 -22.31 2.03
C GLU A 20 -9.37 -22.30 3.56
N TYR A 21 -9.49 -23.46 4.21
CA TYR A 21 -9.21 -23.57 5.64
C TYR A 21 -7.74 -23.28 5.97
N GLU A 22 -6.80 -23.81 5.20
CA GLU A 22 -5.37 -23.49 5.34
C GLU A 22 -5.10 -22.00 5.11
N ASN A 23 -5.69 -21.43 4.06
CA ASN A 23 -5.56 -20.01 3.75
C ASN A 23 -6.09 -19.16 4.92
N LYS A 24 -7.26 -19.50 5.47
CA LYS A 24 -7.82 -18.84 6.66
C LYS A 24 -6.85 -18.91 7.84
N PHE A 25 -6.31 -20.09 8.14
CA PHE A 25 -5.37 -20.26 9.25
C PHE A 25 -4.11 -19.41 9.07
N ILE A 26 -3.53 -19.42 7.87
CA ILE A 26 -2.37 -18.59 7.52
C ILE A 26 -2.71 -17.10 7.67
N HIS A 27 -3.88 -16.67 7.21
CA HIS A 27 -4.33 -15.30 7.36
C HIS A 27 -4.49 -14.90 8.82
N ASP A 28 -5.21 -15.68 9.62
CA ASP A 28 -5.47 -15.38 11.04
C ASP A 28 -4.16 -15.28 11.83
N THR A 29 -3.25 -16.23 11.63
CA THR A 29 -1.94 -16.23 12.30
C THR A 29 -1.06 -15.06 11.87
N THR A 30 -1.07 -14.72 10.58
CA THR A 30 -0.35 -13.55 10.05
C THR A 30 -0.90 -12.25 10.62
N TRP A 31 -2.23 -12.12 10.69
CA TRP A 31 -2.89 -10.96 11.28
C TRP A 31 -2.55 -10.81 12.76
N ALA A 32 -2.62 -11.89 13.53
CA ALA A 32 -2.23 -11.87 14.95
C ALA A 32 -0.77 -11.46 15.13
N ARG A 33 0.15 -12.04 14.34
CA ARG A 33 1.58 -11.68 14.38
C ARG A 33 1.80 -10.20 14.08
N ASN A 34 1.17 -9.69 13.01
CA ASN A 34 1.31 -8.28 12.62
C ASN A 34 0.73 -7.33 13.68
N SER A 35 -0.36 -7.74 14.31
CA SER A 35 -0.99 -6.97 15.39
C SER A 35 -0.05 -6.78 16.57
N VAL A 36 0.54 -7.88 17.05
CA VAL A 36 1.49 -7.86 18.17
C VAL A 36 2.75 -7.08 17.80
N TYR A 37 3.27 -7.30 16.59
CA TYR A 37 4.45 -6.58 16.11
C TYR A 37 4.22 -5.07 16.06
N ASN A 38 3.16 -4.61 15.41
CA ASN A 38 2.83 -3.19 15.29
C ASN A 38 2.60 -2.56 16.67
N ALA A 39 1.90 -3.25 17.57
CA ALA A 39 1.71 -2.77 18.94
C ALA A 39 3.04 -2.59 19.69
N THR A 40 3.93 -3.58 19.59
CA THR A 40 5.25 -3.56 20.23
C THR A 40 6.12 -2.43 19.68
N VAL A 41 6.14 -2.24 18.36
CA VAL A 41 6.89 -1.15 17.72
C VAL A 41 6.31 0.21 18.09
N ASN A 42 4.98 0.34 18.10
CA ASN A 42 4.31 1.59 18.47
C ASN A 42 4.54 1.97 19.93
N ALA A 43 4.57 0.99 20.84
CA ALA A 43 4.88 1.23 22.25
C ALA A 43 6.31 1.75 22.45
N ASN A 44 7.26 1.28 21.65
CA ASN A 44 8.68 1.68 21.70
C ASN A 44 9.03 2.81 20.73
N ARG A 45 8.03 3.48 20.16
CA ARG A 45 8.22 4.45 19.09
C ARG A 45 8.74 5.79 19.64
N LYS A 46 9.67 6.43 18.90
CA LYS A 46 10.15 7.79 19.20
C LYS A 46 9.00 8.81 19.20
N LYS A 47 9.04 9.77 20.12
CA LYS A 47 8.08 10.89 20.17
C LYS A 47 8.04 11.65 18.83
N ASN A 48 6.83 12.03 18.39
CA ASN A 48 6.56 12.76 17.13
C ASN A 48 6.79 12.00 15.80
N THR A 49 7.07 10.70 15.81
CA THR A 49 7.05 9.91 14.56
C THR A 49 5.63 9.41 14.24
N ARG A 50 5.40 8.85 13.05
CA ARG A 50 4.09 8.31 12.66
C ARG A 50 3.85 6.94 13.31
N MET A 51 2.63 6.71 13.82
CA MET A 51 2.20 5.41 14.33
C MET A 51 1.98 4.42 13.17
N GLN A 52 2.42 3.17 13.35
CA GLN A 52 2.11 2.09 12.42
C GLN A 52 0.65 1.66 12.59
N GLU A 53 -0.13 1.75 11.52
CA GLU A 53 -1.54 1.39 11.54
C GLU A 53 -1.71 -0.14 11.54
N LEU A 54 -2.69 -0.63 12.29
CA LEU A 54 -3.01 -2.05 12.35
C LEU A 54 -3.67 -2.54 11.05
N HIS A 55 -4.63 -1.76 10.56
CA HIS A 55 -5.31 -2.00 9.30
C HIS A 55 -4.80 -0.98 8.28
N THR A 56 -3.93 -1.42 7.39
CA THR A 56 -3.48 -0.55 6.30
C THR A 56 -4.66 -0.31 5.36
N LYS A 57 -4.89 0.95 5.01
CA LYS A 57 -5.87 1.28 3.96
C LYS A 57 -5.45 0.57 2.68
N LYS A 58 -6.35 -0.23 2.12
CA LYS A 58 -6.17 -0.81 0.79
C LYS A 58 -5.90 0.35 -0.18
N GLN A 59 -4.71 0.37 -0.76
CA GLN A 59 -4.40 1.37 -1.78
C GLN A 59 -5.37 1.19 -2.94
N SER A 60 -6.01 2.27 -3.39
CA SER A 60 -6.76 2.25 -4.63
C SER A 60 -5.82 1.86 -5.76
N LYS A 61 -6.31 1.10 -6.74
CA LYS A 61 -5.55 0.92 -7.98
C LYS A 61 -5.26 2.31 -8.53
N ALA A 62 -4.00 2.56 -8.88
CA ALA A 62 -3.63 3.78 -9.56
C ALA A 62 -4.42 3.85 -10.88
N ASP A 63 -4.97 5.02 -11.19
CA ASP A 63 -5.52 5.28 -12.51
C ASP A 63 -4.35 5.47 -13.46
N VAL A 64 -4.04 4.40 -14.20
CA VAL A 64 -2.86 4.33 -15.07
C VAL A 64 -2.98 5.38 -16.17
N GLU A 65 -4.16 5.52 -16.76
CA GLU A 65 -4.44 6.47 -17.84
C GLU A 65 -4.33 7.92 -17.35
N TYR A 66 -4.88 8.22 -16.17
CA TYR A 66 -4.70 9.55 -15.56
C TYR A 66 -3.22 9.86 -15.32
N ASN A 67 -2.47 8.90 -14.78
CA ASN A 67 -1.06 9.10 -14.47
C ASN A 67 -0.21 9.28 -15.73
N GLU A 68 -0.43 8.47 -16.75
CA GLU A 68 0.28 8.57 -18.04
C GLU A 68 0.00 9.92 -18.70
N ASN A 69 -1.26 10.34 -18.77
CA ASN A 69 -1.64 11.65 -19.30
C ASN A 69 -1.05 12.80 -18.48
N ALA A 70 -1.08 12.71 -17.15
CA ALA A 70 -0.51 13.73 -16.28
C ALA A 70 1.01 13.87 -16.48
N ILE A 71 1.72 12.75 -16.65
CA ILE A 71 3.16 12.76 -16.96
C ILE A 71 3.41 13.42 -18.31
N GLN A 72 2.67 13.02 -19.33
CA GLN A 72 2.83 13.59 -20.68
C GLN A 72 2.59 15.11 -20.69
N ILE A 73 1.52 15.58 -20.05
CA ILE A 73 1.23 17.02 -19.94
C ILE A 73 2.37 17.75 -19.22
N VAL A 74 2.92 17.18 -18.15
CA VAL A 74 4.04 17.77 -17.42
C VAL A 74 5.27 17.86 -18.31
N GLU A 75 5.61 16.79 -19.06
CA GLU A 75 6.75 16.77 -19.97
C GLU A 75 6.60 17.78 -21.11
N GLU A 76 5.42 17.87 -21.72
CA GLU A 76 5.11 18.87 -22.75
C GLU A 76 5.20 20.29 -22.22
N MET A 77 4.65 20.56 -21.03
CA MET A 77 4.73 21.86 -20.39
C MET A 77 6.18 22.22 -20.02
N GLU A 78 6.98 21.26 -19.55
CA GLU A 78 8.40 21.47 -19.27
C GLU A 78 9.21 21.73 -20.54
N ALA A 79 8.88 21.08 -21.67
CA ALA A 79 9.55 21.30 -22.94
C ALA A 79 9.30 22.72 -23.50
N VAL A 80 8.09 23.26 -23.29
CA VAL A 80 7.69 24.58 -23.80
C VAL A 80 8.09 25.71 -22.84
N GLN A 81 7.87 25.54 -21.54
CA GLN A 81 7.95 26.61 -20.53
C GLN A 81 9.16 26.47 -19.59
N GLY A 82 9.89 25.35 -19.67
CA GLY A 82 10.97 25.03 -18.75
C GLY A 82 10.46 24.67 -17.35
N LYS A 83 11.40 24.52 -16.40
CA LYS A 83 11.10 24.05 -15.02
C LYS A 83 10.93 25.17 -14.00
N SER A 84 10.71 26.41 -14.45
CA SER A 84 10.60 27.60 -13.59
C SER A 84 9.37 27.54 -12.67
N TRP A 85 8.28 26.90 -13.11
CA TRP A 85 7.07 26.68 -12.31
C TRP A 85 7.35 25.84 -11.05
N VAL A 86 8.31 24.91 -11.11
CA VAL A 86 8.75 24.12 -9.95
C VAL A 86 9.33 25.04 -8.87
N ASP A 87 10.17 26.00 -9.29
CA ASP A 87 10.77 26.98 -8.37
C ASP A 87 9.70 27.87 -7.72
N MET A 88 8.68 28.27 -8.48
CA MET A 88 7.52 29.03 -7.96
C MET A 88 6.74 28.25 -6.90
N ILE A 89 6.53 26.93 -7.09
CA ILE A 89 5.84 26.10 -6.10
C ILE A 89 6.65 26.00 -4.81
N TYR A 90 7.96 25.81 -4.90
CA TYR A 90 8.83 25.78 -3.71
C TYR A 90 8.77 27.13 -2.95
N GLN A 91 8.88 28.25 -3.67
CA GLN A 91 8.78 29.59 -3.08
C GLN A 91 7.42 29.85 -2.42
N ALA A 92 6.31 29.54 -3.10
CA ALA A 92 4.95 29.73 -2.58
C ALA A 92 4.69 28.90 -1.31
N ASN A 93 5.32 27.73 -1.20
CA ASN A 93 5.23 26.87 -0.01
C ASN A 93 6.28 27.20 1.07
N GLY A 94 7.07 28.28 0.90
CA GLY A 94 8.11 28.69 1.83
C GLY A 94 9.23 27.65 1.99
N LYS A 95 9.47 26.83 0.97
CA LYS A 95 10.49 25.78 0.97
C LYS A 95 11.63 26.13 0.01
N GLN A 96 12.86 25.80 0.37
CA GLN A 96 13.96 25.81 -0.59
C GLN A 96 13.91 24.56 -1.45
N LYS A 97 14.12 24.72 -2.75
CA LYS A 97 14.26 23.60 -3.67
C LYS A 97 15.51 22.79 -3.31
N PRO A 98 15.41 21.47 -3.14
CA PRO A 98 16.57 20.65 -2.84
C PRO A 98 17.56 20.69 -4.01
N THR A 99 18.74 21.25 -3.76
CA THR A 99 19.90 21.12 -4.65
C THR A 99 20.52 19.76 -4.43
N ARG A 100 20.71 18.99 -5.50
CA ARG A 100 21.46 17.75 -5.44
C ARG A 100 22.93 18.15 -5.33
N GLU A 101 23.52 18.08 -4.13
CA GLU A 101 24.98 18.10 -4.02
C GLU A 101 25.50 16.87 -4.76
N VAL A 102 26.16 17.10 -5.90
CA VAL A 102 26.92 16.05 -6.58
C VAL A 102 28.10 15.75 -5.66
N ARG A 103 28.05 14.62 -4.96
CA ARG A 103 29.22 14.04 -4.30
C ARG A 103 30.04 13.23 -5.30
#